data_AF-A0A966D1X3-F1
#
_entry.id   AF-A0A966D1X3-F1
#
_cell.length_a   1.000
_cell.length_b   1.000
_cell.length_c   1.000
_cell.angle_alpha   90.00
_cell.angle_beta   90.00
_cell.angle_gamma   90.00
#
_symmetry.space_group_name_H-M   'P 1'
#
loop_
_entity.id
_entity.type
_entity.pdbx_description
1 polymer ?
#
loop_
_entity_poly.entity_id
_entity_poly.type
_entity_poly.pdbx_seq_one_letter_code
_entity_poly.pdbx_strand_id
1 'polypeptide(L)' 'MLEKFFKLKQNNTTLRTEIVAGIITFLTMSYILAVNPQILGETGMDKGALFTT' A
#
# COMPACT_ATOMS: atom_id res chain seq x y z
N MET A 1 -19.52 -13.55 -9.68
CA MET A 1 -18.92 -14.28 -8.53
C MET A 1 -18.26 -13.32 -7.53
N LEU A 2 -17.36 -12.43 -7.98
CA LEU A 2 -16.71 -11.41 -7.12
C LEU A 2 -17.70 -10.54 -6.33
N GLU A 3 -18.76 -10.00 -6.95
CA GLU A 3 -19.74 -9.17 -6.24
C GLU A 3 -20.45 -9.88 -5.07
N LYS A 4 -20.67 -11.21 -5.20
CA LYS A 4 -21.27 -12.03 -4.14
C LYS A 4 -20.27 -12.36 -3.04
N PHE A 5 -19.01 -12.62 -3.40
CA PHE A 5 -17.94 -12.94 -2.45
C PHE A 5 -17.57 -11.73 -1.58
N PHE A 6 -17.39 -10.56 -2.21
CA PHE A 6 -17.04 -9.31 -1.52
C PHE A 6 -18.25 -8.49 -1.08
N LYS A 7 -19.47 -8.98 -1.35
CA LYS A 7 -20.74 -8.36 -0.93
C LYS A 7 -20.85 -6.87 -1.31
N LEU A 8 -20.32 -6.50 -2.48
CA LEU A 8 -20.15 -5.09 -2.89
C LEU A 8 -21.46 -4.30 -2.84
N LYS A 9 -22.59 -4.91 -3.25
CA LYS A 9 -23.92 -4.30 -3.15
C LYS A 9 -24.40 -4.08 -1.71
N GLN A 10 -24.04 -4.95 -0.77
CA GLN A 10 -24.38 -4.78 0.65
C GLN A 10 -23.51 -3.70 1.30
N ASN A 11 -22.27 -3.57 0.85
CA ASN A 11 -21.34 -2.52 1.27
C ASN A 11 -21.54 -1.20 0.52
N ASN A 12 -22.51 -1.12 -0.41
CA ASN A 12 -22.76 0.03 -1.28
C ASN A 12 -21.53 0.50 -2.08
N THR A 13 -20.65 -0.44 -2.46
CA THR A 13 -19.44 -0.15 -3.25
C THR A 13 -19.49 -0.82 -4.63
N THR A 14 -18.57 -0.44 -5.51
CA THR A 14 -18.44 -1.03 -6.85
C THR A 14 -17.04 -1.61 -7.02
N LEU A 15 -16.89 -2.59 -7.92
CA LEU A 15 -15.60 -3.20 -8.22
C LEU A 15 -14.55 -2.16 -8.63
N ARG A 16 -14.95 -1.13 -9.38
CA ARG A 16 -14.07 -0.02 -9.79
C ARG A 16 -13.56 0.75 -8.56
N THR A 17 -14.45 1.05 -7.61
CA THR A 17 -14.10 1.75 -6.38
C THR A 17 -13.09 0.95 -5.56
N GLU A 18 -13.33 -0.35 -5.38
CA GLU A 18 -12.44 -1.22 -4.60
C GLU A 18 -11.06 -1.36 -5.24
N ILE A 19 -10.98 -1.48 -6.57
CA ILE A 19 -9.70 -1.56 -7.29
C ILE A 19 -8.91 -0.26 -7.10
N VAL A 20 -9.55 0.90 -7.25
CA VAL A 20 -8.90 2.20 -7.05
C VAL A 20 -8.46 2.37 -5.59
N ALA A 21 -9.30 2.00 -4.62
CA ALA A 21 -8.97 2.05 -3.20
C ALA A 21 -7.79 1.13 -2.86
N GLY A 22 -7.75 -0.07 -3.44
CA GLY A 22 -6.64 -1.02 -3.31
C GLY A 22 -5.34 -0.46 -3.89
N ILE A 23 -5.38 0.16 -5.07
CA ILE A 23 -4.21 0.81 -5.68
C ILE A 23 -3.70 1.96 -4.80
N ILE A 24 -4.59 2.82 -4.29
CA ILE A 24 -4.20 3.94 -3.42
C ILE A 24 -3.53 3.42 -2.14
N THR A 25 -4.12 2.39 -1.52
CA THR A 25 -3.57 1.76 -0.32
C THR A 25 -2.19 1.16 -0.59
N PHE A 26 -2.05 0.44 -1.70
CA PHE A 26 -0.77 -0.14 -2.12
C PHE A 26 0.30 0.93 -2.37
N LEU A 27 -0.03 2.00 -3.11
CA LEU A 27 0.89 3.10 -3.37
C LEU A 27 1.30 3.83 -2.09
N THR A 28 0.39 3.97 -1.13
CA THR A 28 0.70 4.56 0.17
C THR A 28 1.74 3.74 0.92
N MET A 29 1.55 2.41 0.99
CA MET A 29 2.52 1.50 1.59
C MET A 29 3.86 1.49 0.83
N SER A 30 3.81 1.49 -0.51
CA SER A 30 5.00 1.55 -1.36
C SER A 30 5.80 2.84 -1.14
N TYR A 31 5.13 3.98 -1.00
CA TYR A 31 5.77 5.25 -0.68
C TYR A 31 6.48 5.18 0.67
N ILE A 32 5.84 4.61 1.70
CA ILE A 32 6.45 4.43 3.02
C ILE A 32 7.73 3.58 2.93
N LEU A 33 7.69 2.47 2.19
CA LEU A 33 8.84 1.58 2.00
C LEU A 33 9.99 2.23 1.21
N ALA A 34 9.68 3.13 0.27
CA ALA A 34 10.71 3.84 -0.50
C ALA A 34 11.29 5.02 0.26
N VAL A 35 10.44 5.80 0.94
CA VAL A 35 10.80 7.10 1.50
C VAL A 35 11.37 7.00 2.91
N ASN A 36 10.85 6.13 3.78
CA ASN A 36 11.43 5.98 5.12
C ASN A 36 12.93 5.64 5.06
N PRO A 37 13.38 4.71 4.19
CA PRO A 37 14.80 4.40 4.06
C PRO A 37 15.60 5.47 3.33
N GLN A 38 14.99 6.23 2.42
CA GLN A 38 15.65 7.37 1.78
C GLN A 38 15.97 8.46 2.81
N ILE A 39 15.00 8.86 3.63
CA ILE A 39 15.17 9.89 4.67
C ILE A 39 16.18 9.43 5.72
N LEU A 40 16.06 8.18 6.20
CA LEU A 40 16.98 7.62 7.18
C LEU A 40 18.40 7.44 6.61
N GLY A 41 18.51 7.12 5.31
CA GLY A 41 19.78 7.03 4.60
C GLY A 41 20.47 8.39 4.38
N GLU A 42 19.74 9.50 4.35
CA GLU A 42 20.30 10.86 4.30
C GLU A 42 20.93 11.28 5.64
N THR A 43 20.48 10.68 6.76
CA THR A 43 21.04 10.93 8.11
C THR A 43 22.29 10.10 8.46
N GLY A 44 22.83 9.33 7.50
CA GLY A 44 24.05 8.52 7.69
C GLY A 44 23.82 7.14 8.31
N MET A 45 22.57 6.68 8.42
CA MET A 45 22.26 5.32 8.85
C MET A 45 22.40 4.35 7.67
N ASP A 46 23.09 3.23 7.89
CA ASP A 46 23.45 2.26 6.84
C ASP A 46 22.18 1.71 6.16
N LYS A 47 22.01 2.01 4.87
CA LYS A 47 20.84 1.65 4.06
C LYS A 47 20.61 0.13 4.03
N GLY A 48 21.64 -0.68 4.32
CA GLY A 48 21.52 -2.12 4.46
C GLY A 48 20.64 -2.56 5.64
N ALA A 49 20.70 -1.88 6.78
CA ALA A 49 19.98 -2.26 8.01
C ALA A 49 18.46 -2.03 7.95
N LEU A 50 17.98 -1.24 6.98
CA LEU A 50 16.56 -0.93 6.80
C LEU A 50 15.82 -1.93 5.89
N PHE A 51 16.58 -2.73 5.14
CA PHE A 51 16.05 -3.77 4.25
C PHE A 51 16.58 -5.18 4.57
N THR A 52 17.43 -5.35 5.59
CA THR A 52 17.93 -6.66 6.03
C THR A 52 17.61 -6.96 7.49
N THR A 53 16.64 -7.86 7.68
CA THR A 53 16.52 -8.99 8.62
C THR A 53 15.05 -9.22 8.92
#